data_AF-A0A350AF92-F1
#
_entry.id   AF-A0A350AF92-F1
#
_cell.length_a   1.000
_cell.length_b   1.000
_cell.length_c   1.000
_cell.angle_alpha   90.00
_cell.angle_beta   90.00
_cell.angle_gamma   90.00
#
_symmetry.space_group_name_H-M   'P 1'
#
loop_
_entity.id
_entity.type
_entity.pdbx_description
1 polymer ?
#
loop_
_entity_poly.entity_id
_entity_poly.type
_entity_poly.pdbx_seq_one_letter_code
_entity_poly.pdbx_strand_id
1 'polypeptide(L)'
;AMKGGMAILKPLLAETGAPRVGKMVIGTVKGDIHDIGKNLVGMMMEGAGFEVVDLGINNSVEKYLDALETEGPDILGMSALLTTTMPYMKVVIDTLIEKGMRENYIVLVGGAPLNEEFGKAIGADAYCRDAAVAVETAKTFVGRKHNQGARA
;
A
#
# COMPACT_ATOMS: atom_id res chain seq x y z
N ALA A 1 -5.51 -17.08 16.45
CA ALA A 1 -6.80 -17.11 15.73
C ALA A 1 -6.72 -16.42 14.37
N MET A 2 -6.57 -15.09 14.32
CA MET A 2 -6.62 -14.30 13.08
C MET A 2 -5.65 -14.77 11.97
N LYS A 3 -4.35 -14.94 12.28
CA LYS A 3 -3.35 -15.43 11.29
C LYS A 3 -3.71 -16.79 10.67
N GLY A 4 -4.37 -17.67 11.42
CA GLY A 4 -4.81 -18.98 10.91
C GLY A 4 -5.96 -18.85 9.91
N GLY A 5 -6.95 -17.99 10.20
CA GLY A 5 -8.02 -17.68 9.25
C GLY A 5 -7.49 -17.07 7.95
N MET A 6 -6.46 -16.23 8.05
CA MET A 6 -5.84 -15.65 6.86
C MET A 6 -5.15 -16.66 5.96
N ALA A 7 -4.47 -17.66 6.54
CA ALA A 7 -3.80 -18.69 5.77
C ALA A 7 -4.77 -19.50 4.89
N ILE A 8 -6.04 -19.59 5.31
CA ILE A 8 -7.11 -20.27 4.55
C ILE A 8 -7.69 -19.35 3.47
N LEU A 9 -7.94 -18.08 3.79
CA LEU A 9 -8.59 -17.15 2.86
C LEU A 9 -7.70 -16.71 1.69
N LYS A 10 -6.40 -16.56 1.93
CA LYS A 10 -5.44 -16.08 0.92
C LYS A 10 -5.46 -16.87 -0.41
N PRO A 11 -5.31 -18.21 -0.42
CA PRO A 11 -5.32 -18.97 -1.67
C PRO A 11 -6.67 -18.89 -2.39
N LEU A 12 -7.79 -18.90 -1.65
CA LEU A 12 -9.14 -18.86 -2.23
C LEU A 12 -9.43 -17.55 -2.95
N LEU A 13 -8.87 -16.44 -2.46
CA LEU A 13 -9.01 -15.13 -3.09
C LEU A 13 -8.14 -15.01 -4.36
N ALA A 14 -6.97 -15.63 -4.38
CA ALA A 14 -6.09 -15.66 -5.54
C ALA A 14 -6.63 -16.56 -6.69
N GLU A 15 -7.35 -17.64 -6.37
CA GLU A 15 -7.93 -18.57 -7.35
C GLU A 15 -9.11 -17.99 -8.15
N THR A 16 -9.60 -16.80 -7.80
CA THR A 16 -10.77 -16.19 -8.45
C THR A 16 -10.59 -15.87 -9.94
N GLY A 17 -9.36 -15.99 -10.48
CA GLY A 17 -9.10 -15.80 -11.92
C GLY A 17 -9.42 -14.39 -12.41
N ALA A 18 -9.51 -13.42 -11.49
CA ALA A 18 -9.82 -12.04 -11.81
C ALA A 18 -8.73 -11.47 -12.73
N PRO A 19 -9.10 -10.72 -13.78
CA PRO A 19 -8.12 -10.06 -14.64
C PRO A 19 -7.24 -9.14 -13.80
N ARG A 20 -5.94 -9.13 -14.11
CA ARG A 20 -4.94 -8.33 -13.40
C ARG A 20 -5.31 -6.85 -13.47
N VAL A 21 -5.55 -6.23 -12.33
CA VAL A 21 -5.98 -4.82 -12.20
C VAL A 21 -4.77 -3.88 -12.11
N GLY A 22 -3.74 -4.28 -11.36
CA GLY A 22 -2.53 -3.48 -11.11
C GLY A 22 -1.59 -4.20 -10.15
N LYS A 23 -0.53 -3.51 -9.74
CA LYS A 23 0.46 -4.04 -8.79
C LYS A 23 0.69 -3.10 -7.60
N MET A 24 0.86 -3.67 -6.41
CA MET A 24 1.08 -2.94 -5.16
C MET A 24 2.33 -3.46 -4.44
N VAL A 25 3.15 -2.54 -3.96
CA VAL A 25 4.14 -2.82 -2.90
C VAL A 25 3.55 -2.34 -1.58
N ILE A 26 3.57 -3.16 -0.52
CA ILE A 26 3.04 -2.80 0.79
C ILE A 26 4.00 -3.19 1.92
N GLY A 27 4.12 -2.35 2.94
CA GLY A 27 4.97 -2.63 4.11
C GLY A 27 4.51 -1.88 5.35
N THR A 28 4.97 -2.33 6.53
CA THR A 28 4.95 -1.43 7.71
C THR A 28 6.21 -0.58 7.71
N VAL A 29 6.10 0.64 8.20
CA VAL A 29 7.24 1.56 8.28
C VAL A 29 8.26 1.14 9.34
N LYS A 30 9.46 1.71 9.26
CA LYS A 30 10.54 1.48 10.23
C LYS A 30 10.07 1.73 11.66
N GLY A 31 10.48 0.85 12.56
CA GLY A 31 10.09 0.84 13.96
C GLY A 31 8.73 0.20 14.24
N ASP A 32 7.93 -0.13 13.22
CA ASP A 32 6.62 -0.75 13.40
C ASP A 32 6.62 -2.23 13.03
N ILE A 33 6.18 -3.08 13.97
CA ILE A 33 6.15 -4.54 13.82
C ILE A 33 4.74 -5.12 13.64
N HIS A 34 3.72 -4.27 13.55
CA HIS A 34 2.32 -4.70 13.54
C HIS A 34 1.83 -5.00 12.13
N ASP A 35 1.59 -6.28 11.84
CA ASP A 35 1.32 -6.77 10.49
C ASP A 35 -0.15 -7.11 10.19
N ILE A 36 -1.00 -7.25 11.19
CA ILE A 36 -2.37 -7.77 11.02
C ILE A 36 -3.19 -6.96 10.01
N GLY A 37 -3.27 -5.64 10.19
CA GLY A 37 -4.05 -4.76 9.32
C GLY A 37 -3.51 -4.74 7.90
N LYS A 38 -2.18 -4.59 7.75
CA LYS A 38 -1.48 -4.63 6.47
C LYS A 38 -1.71 -5.95 5.71
N ASN A 39 -1.61 -7.07 6.41
CA ASN A 39 -1.82 -8.38 5.79
C ASN A 39 -3.26 -8.52 5.29
N LEU A 40 -4.24 -7.99 6.04
CA LEU A 40 -5.65 -8.02 5.63
C LEU A 40 -5.85 -7.18 4.36
N VAL A 41 -5.25 -5.99 4.30
CA VAL A 41 -5.23 -5.16 3.09
C VAL A 41 -4.62 -5.93 1.92
N GLY A 42 -3.43 -6.51 2.10
CA GLY A 42 -2.75 -7.27 1.04
C GLY A 42 -3.60 -8.41 0.49
N MET A 43 -4.25 -9.19 1.36
CA MET A 43 -5.14 -10.27 0.95
C MET A 43 -6.38 -9.76 0.20
N MET A 44 -7.01 -8.68 0.67
CA MET A 44 -8.17 -8.10 0.00
C MET A 44 -7.79 -7.51 -1.37
N MET A 45 -6.59 -6.95 -1.49
CA MET A 45 -6.02 -6.47 -2.75
C MET A 45 -5.78 -7.63 -3.73
N GLU A 46 -5.19 -8.73 -3.29
CA GLU A 46 -5.03 -9.94 -4.11
C GLU A 46 -6.38 -10.47 -4.62
N GLY A 47 -7.38 -10.61 -3.73
CA GLY A 47 -8.74 -11.01 -4.10
C GLY A 47 -9.46 -10.02 -5.01
N ALA A 48 -8.97 -8.78 -5.09
CA ALA A 48 -9.47 -7.76 -5.97
C ALA A 48 -8.75 -7.70 -7.33
N GLY A 49 -7.80 -8.61 -7.58
CA GLY A 49 -7.05 -8.73 -8.83
C GLY A 49 -5.73 -7.96 -8.87
N PHE A 50 -5.20 -7.50 -7.73
CA PHE A 50 -3.89 -6.87 -7.66
C PHE A 50 -2.78 -7.90 -7.42
N GLU A 51 -1.64 -7.75 -8.09
CA GLU A 51 -0.40 -8.40 -7.65
C GLU A 51 0.15 -7.64 -6.44
N VAL A 52 0.44 -8.34 -5.34
CA VAL A 52 0.90 -7.72 -4.09
C VAL A 52 2.30 -8.21 -3.72
N VAL A 53 3.22 -7.27 -3.57
CA VAL A 53 4.56 -7.49 -3.02
C VAL A 53 4.58 -6.96 -1.59
N ASP A 54 4.63 -7.87 -0.63
CA ASP A 54 4.63 -7.54 0.79
C ASP A 54 6.06 -7.51 1.34
N LEU A 55 6.53 -6.33 1.74
CA LEU A 55 7.85 -6.13 2.33
C LEU A 55 7.94 -6.65 3.77
N GLY A 56 6.81 -6.99 4.38
CA GLY A 56 6.69 -7.39 5.76
C GLY A 56 6.73 -6.20 6.70
N ILE A 57 7.48 -6.32 7.78
CA ILE A 57 7.50 -5.34 8.87
C ILE A 57 8.82 -4.59 8.99
N ASN A 58 8.80 -3.44 9.66
CA ASN A 58 9.97 -2.65 10.02
C ASN A 58 10.85 -2.28 8.81
N ASN A 59 10.24 -1.70 7.77
CA ASN A 59 10.93 -1.41 6.51
C ASN A 59 11.53 -0.01 6.50
N SER A 60 12.81 0.09 6.11
CA SER A 60 13.48 1.37 5.89
C SER A 60 13.08 1.99 4.55
N VAL A 61 13.40 3.28 4.37
CA VAL A 61 13.19 3.99 3.10
C VAL A 61 13.88 3.27 1.94
N GLU A 62 15.11 2.82 2.13
CA GLU A 62 15.89 2.14 1.10
C GLU A 62 15.18 0.87 0.63
N LYS A 63 14.64 0.08 1.57
CA LYS A 63 13.90 -1.13 1.22
C LYS A 63 12.61 -0.83 0.43
N TYR A 64 11.94 0.28 0.71
CA TYR A 64 10.82 0.72 -0.13
C TYR A 64 11.28 1.10 -1.52
N LEU A 65 12.33 1.93 -1.65
CA LEU A 65 12.85 2.37 -2.94
C LEU A 65 13.33 1.20 -3.81
N ASP A 66 14.11 0.29 -3.23
CA ASP A 66 14.61 -0.90 -3.94
C ASP A 66 13.45 -1.74 -4.47
N ALA A 67 12.41 -1.93 -3.66
CA ALA A 67 11.21 -2.65 -4.08
C ALA A 67 10.42 -1.91 -5.17
N LEU A 68 10.28 -0.59 -5.05
CA LEU A 68 9.59 0.22 -6.06
C LEU A 68 10.31 0.16 -7.42
N GLU A 69 11.64 0.27 -7.42
CA GLU A 69 12.46 0.17 -8.63
C GLU A 69 12.46 -1.24 -9.24
N THR A 70 12.56 -2.27 -8.40
CA THR A 70 12.60 -3.68 -8.85
C THR A 70 11.26 -4.15 -9.39
N GLU A 71 10.18 -3.79 -8.70
CA GLU A 71 8.86 -4.36 -8.93
C GLU A 71 7.98 -3.53 -9.86
N GLY A 72 8.30 -2.24 -10.02
CA GLY A 72 7.54 -1.28 -10.83
C GLY A 72 6.04 -1.24 -10.52
N PRO A 73 5.61 -1.13 -9.25
CA PRO A 73 4.19 -1.19 -8.91
C PRO A 73 3.45 0.09 -9.30
N ASP A 74 2.12 0.01 -9.35
CA ASP A 74 1.26 1.18 -9.46
C ASP A 74 1.10 1.90 -8.12
N ILE A 75 1.09 1.11 -7.03
CA ILE A 75 0.73 1.56 -5.69
C ILE A 75 1.87 1.29 -4.69
N LEU A 76 2.20 2.30 -3.91
CA LEU A 76 2.95 2.18 -2.65
C LEU A 76 1.97 2.25 -1.48
N GLY A 77 1.88 1.18 -0.69
CA GLY A 77 1.13 1.15 0.56
C GLY A 77 2.02 1.18 1.79
N MET A 78 1.73 2.07 2.74
CA MET A 78 2.41 2.12 4.03
C MET A 78 1.43 1.96 5.19
N SER A 79 1.84 1.16 6.18
CA SER A 79 1.08 0.90 7.40
C SER A 79 1.86 1.28 8.66
N ALA A 80 1.18 1.87 9.65
CA ALA A 80 1.71 2.08 11.02
C ALA A 80 0.60 1.90 12.07
N LEU A 81 0.92 1.31 13.21
CA LEU A 81 0.02 1.21 14.36
C LEU A 81 0.43 2.14 15.51
N LEU A 82 1.69 2.57 15.57
CA LEU A 82 2.18 3.43 16.64
C LEU A 82 2.23 4.89 16.18
N THR A 83 1.78 5.82 17.04
CA THR A 83 1.89 7.26 16.78
C THR A 83 3.35 7.72 16.65
N THR A 84 4.28 6.99 17.26
CA THR A 84 5.72 7.25 17.18
C THR A 84 6.35 6.83 15.85
N THR A 85 5.74 5.87 15.13
CA THR A 85 6.25 5.37 13.84
C THR A 85 5.58 6.05 12.66
N MET A 86 4.35 6.58 12.84
CA MET A 86 3.59 7.32 11.83
C MET A 86 4.43 8.35 11.04
N PRO A 87 5.23 9.24 11.68
CA PRO A 87 5.97 10.27 10.94
C PRO A 87 6.98 9.71 9.93
N TYR A 88 7.40 8.44 10.08
CA TYR A 88 8.32 7.80 9.14
C TYR A 88 7.73 7.64 7.73
N MET A 89 6.39 7.62 7.61
CA MET A 89 5.73 7.64 6.29
C MET A 89 6.08 8.91 5.51
N LYS A 90 6.17 10.06 6.20
CA LYS A 90 6.59 11.32 5.58
C LYS A 90 8.03 11.22 5.08
N VAL A 91 8.92 10.59 5.85
CA VAL A 91 10.32 10.38 5.45
C VAL A 91 10.39 9.61 4.13
N VAL A 92 9.60 8.54 3.97
CA VAL A 92 9.53 7.79 2.71
C VAL A 92 9.03 8.66 1.55
N ILE A 93 7.96 9.43 1.76
CA ILE A 93 7.38 10.31 0.73
C ILE A 93 8.34 11.44 0.35
N ASP A 94 8.96 12.09 1.33
CA ASP A 94 9.95 13.16 1.10
C ASP A 94 11.14 12.63 0.29
N THR A 95 11.66 11.44 0.60
CA THR A 95 12.74 10.86 -0.18
C THR A 95 12.31 10.49 -1.61
N LEU A 96 11.06 10.06 -1.82
CA LEU A 96 10.52 9.89 -3.17
C LEU A 96 10.46 11.22 -3.94
N ILE A 97 10.11 12.32 -3.26
CA ILE A 97 10.10 13.66 -3.85
C ILE A 97 11.53 14.10 -4.22
N GLU A 98 12.48 13.96 -3.29
CA GLU A 98 13.89 14.30 -3.49
C GLU A 98 14.50 13.54 -4.68
N LYS A 99 14.09 12.29 -4.89
CA LYS A 99 14.51 11.46 -6.03
C LYS A 99 13.72 11.70 -7.32
N GLY A 100 12.70 12.56 -7.30
CA GLY A 100 11.83 12.81 -8.46
C GLY A 100 10.95 11.62 -8.84
N MET A 101 10.67 10.72 -7.90
CA MET A 101 9.92 9.47 -8.12
C MET A 101 8.48 9.52 -7.59
N ARG A 102 8.13 10.52 -6.77
CA ARG A 102 6.83 10.58 -6.07
C ARG A 102 5.62 10.48 -7.00
N GLU A 103 5.67 11.11 -8.17
CA GLU A 103 4.56 11.15 -9.12
C GLU A 103 4.37 9.83 -9.90
N ASN A 104 5.34 8.91 -9.84
CA ASN A 104 5.26 7.63 -10.54
C ASN A 104 4.31 6.64 -9.85
N TYR A 105 4.05 6.85 -8.56
CA TYR A 105 3.34 5.91 -7.70
C TYR A 105 2.11 6.55 -7.05
N ILE A 106 1.05 5.74 -6.90
CA ILE A 106 -0.10 6.09 -6.06
C ILE A 106 0.28 5.71 -4.62
N VAL A 107 0.32 6.67 -3.72
CA VAL A 107 0.72 6.49 -2.32
C VAL A 107 -0.51 6.38 -1.44
N LEU A 108 -0.77 5.18 -0.90
CA LEU A 108 -1.83 4.91 0.05
C LEU A 108 -1.25 4.70 1.44
N VAL A 109 -1.87 5.33 2.45
CA VAL A 109 -1.45 5.18 3.85
C VAL A 109 -2.59 4.69 4.73
N GLY A 110 -2.27 3.89 5.74
CA GLY A 110 -3.27 3.34 6.65
C GLY A 110 -2.69 2.95 8.01
N GLY A 111 -3.60 2.60 8.92
CA GLY A 111 -3.27 2.23 10.28
C GLY A 111 -4.19 2.88 11.31
N ALA A 112 -4.35 2.24 12.47
CA ALA A 112 -5.36 2.65 13.45
C ALA A 112 -5.22 4.10 13.97
N PRO A 113 -4.02 4.65 14.22
CA PRO A 113 -3.90 6.03 14.70
C PRO A 113 -3.91 7.09 13.59
N LEU A 114 -3.93 6.69 12.32
CA LEU A 114 -3.95 7.62 11.19
C LEU A 114 -5.35 8.20 10.96
N ASN A 115 -5.38 9.33 10.27
CA ASN A 115 -6.60 9.96 9.77
C ASN A 115 -6.33 10.68 8.44
N GLU A 116 -7.40 11.24 7.85
CA GLU A 116 -7.36 11.96 6.58
C GLU A 116 -6.44 13.18 6.61
N GLU A 117 -6.44 13.93 7.72
CA GLU A 117 -5.62 15.13 7.89
C GLU A 117 -4.12 14.79 7.85
N PHE A 118 -3.73 13.74 8.57
CA PHE A 118 -2.36 13.26 8.57
C PHE A 118 -1.91 12.80 7.18
N GLY A 119 -2.75 12.00 6.48
CA GLY A 119 -2.45 11.52 5.13
C GLY A 119 -2.18 12.67 4.15
N LYS A 120 -3.02 13.71 4.18
CA LYS A 120 -2.81 14.93 3.38
C LYS A 120 -1.54 15.67 3.77
N ALA A 121 -1.31 15.84 5.07
CA ALA A 121 -0.15 16.60 5.58
C ALA A 121 1.19 16.00 5.17
N ILE A 122 1.26 14.67 5.00
CA ILE A 122 2.49 13.98 4.56
C ILE A 122 2.59 13.81 3.04
N GLY A 123 1.59 14.25 2.28
CA GLY A 123 1.57 14.15 0.81
C GLY A 123 1.21 12.77 0.27
N ALA A 124 0.42 11.97 1.00
CA ALA A 124 -0.17 10.75 0.46
C ALA A 124 -1.36 11.06 -0.47
N ASP A 125 -1.65 10.18 -1.42
CA ASP A 125 -2.79 10.34 -2.34
C ASP A 125 -4.12 10.01 -1.66
N ALA A 126 -4.11 9.07 -0.70
CA ALA A 126 -5.25 8.80 0.15
C ALA A 126 -4.88 8.13 1.47
N TYR A 127 -5.64 8.45 2.51
CA TYR A 127 -5.72 7.65 3.73
C TYR A 127 -6.83 6.59 3.59
N CYS A 128 -6.50 5.35 3.94
CA CYS A 128 -7.43 4.23 3.91
C CYS A 128 -7.70 3.77 5.35
N ARG A 129 -8.92 4.02 5.84
CA ARG A 129 -9.33 3.69 7.22
C ARG A 129 -9.42 2.19 7.50
N ASP A 130 -9.69 1.39 6.47
CA ASP A 130 -9.86 -0.05 6.55
C ASP A 130 -9.50 -0.71 5.21
N ALA A 131 -9.48 -2.04 5.18
CA ALA A 131 -9.07 -2.81 4.01
C ALA A 131 -10.08 -2.76 2.85
N ALA A 132 -11.37 -2.59 3.12
CA ALA A 132 -12.38 -2.46 2.06
C ALA A 132 -12.19 -1.11 1.34
N VAL A 133 -12.05 -0.03 2.10
CA VAL A 133 -11.77 1.31 1.57
C VAL A 133 -10.44 1.33 0.80
N ALA A 134 -9.42 0.59 1.26
CA ALA A 134 -8.15 0.49 0.54
C ALA A 134 -8.32 -0.10 -0.86
N VAL A 135 -9.11 -1.18 -1.01
CA VAL A 135 -9.39 -1.81 -2.31
C VAL A 135 -10.17 -0.88 -3.23
N GLU A 136 -11.22 -0.24 -2.73
CA GLU A 136 -12.04 0.68 -3.51
C GLU A 136 -11.23 1.89 -4.01
N THR A 137 -10.41 2.44 -3.12
CA THR A 137 -9.51 3.56 -3.40
C THR A 137 -8.47 3.16 -4.46
N ALA A 138 -7.80 2.01 -4.28
CA ALA A 138 -6.82 1.49 -5.23
C ALA A 138 -7.40 1.32 -6.64
N LYS A 139 -8.58 0.70 -6.78
CA LYS A 139 -9.25 0.54 -8.07
C LYS A 139 -9.56 1.89 -8.72
N THR A 140 -10.00 2.86 -7.93
CA THR A 140 -10.31 4.21 -8.40
C THR A 140 -9.07 4.91 -8.95
N PHE A 141 -7.96 4.89 -8.22
CA PHE A 141 -6.72 5.56 -8.64
C PHE A 141 -6.08 4.87 -9.84
N VAL A 142 -5.96 3.54 -9.83
CA VAL A 142 -5.37 2.79 -10.95
C VAL A 142 -6.22 2.92 -12.21
N GLY A 143 -7.55 2.84 -12.09
CA GLY A 143 -8.46 3.08 -13.22
C GLY A 143 -8.29 4.47 -13.84
N ARG A 144 -8.08 5.52 -13.02
CA ARG A 144 -7.78 6.87 -13.51
C ARG A 144 -6.43 6.95 -14.22
N LYS A 145 -5.38 6.36 -13.65
CA LYS A 145 -4.02 6.35 -14.22
C LYS A 145 -4.00 5.67 -15.60
N HIS A 146 -4.64 4.51 -15.75
CA HIS A 146 -4.73 3.81 -17.02
C HIS A 146 -5.53 4.59 -18.08
N ASN A 147 -6.64 5.24 -17.67
CA ASN A 147 -7.45 6.05 -18.59
C ASN A 147 -6.75 7.33 -19.07
N GLN A 148 -5.82 7.89 -18.27
CA GLN A 148 -5.01 9.03 -18.68
C GLN A 148 -3.92 8.60 -19.67
N GLY A 149 -3.26 7.46 -19.43
CA GLY A 149 -2.26 6.92 -20.36
C GLY A 149 -2.83 6.51 -21.73
N ALA A 150 -4.09 6.08 -21.79
CA ALA A 150 -4.75 5.74 -23.05
C ALA A 150 -5.21 6.95 -23.89
N ARG A 151 -5.15 8.18 -23.34
CA ARG A 151 -5.56 9.42 -24.00
C ARG A 151 -4.38 10.31 -24.43
N ALA A 152 -3.15 9.92 -24.09
CA ALA A 152 -1.90 10.58 -24.48
C ALA A 152 -1.32 9.89 -25.72
#